data_AF-A0A4W3IMX5-F1
#
_entry.id   AF-A0A4W3IMX5-F1
#
_cell.length_a   1.000
_cell.length_b   1.000
_cell.length_c   1.000
_cell.angle_alpha   90.00
_cell.angle_beta   90.00
_cell.angle_gamma   90.00
#
_symmetry.space_group_name_H-M   'P 1'
#
loop_
_entity.id
_entity.type
_entity.pdbx_description
1 polymer ?
#
loop_
_entity_poly.entity_id
_entity_poly.type
_entity_poly.pdbx_seq_one_letter_code
_entity_poly.pdbx_strand_id
1 'polypeptide(L)'
;GLIKSDGTGDETPMTGDKVFVHYTGLLLDGTKFDSSRDRNEQFMFELGKGQVIKAWDTAVATMKIGEVCQIICKPEYAYGSAGSPPKIPPDSTLVFEIELFSFKAEDLTEDEDGGIMRRIRKKGEGYSKPNEGALVEIHLEGQYQGTVFDSRDVSFVLGDAEENDIPVGIEQALQSMEKGEDAMISLKPKYGFGEAGKSKFSIPANASLVYEVVLKNFEKAKESWEMNIAEKLEQSAILKDKGTQNFKLGKYKQASINYKKIVSWLEHEAGLSEDEEKSAQALRLAAHLNLAMCYIKLEENLQAVENCQKALELDTNNEKALFRMGEARLAINEYQLAKSDFQKLLELYPNNKAAKVQIGICQKKMKEQLDREKKIYANMFDKFADIDAKVRPAGQVSYLLENMATNVHNVTVPQTAQRWRLILSEGLLPKIPILFPIVP
;
A
#
# COMPACT_ATOMS: atom_id res chain seq x y z
N GLY A 1 24.56 38.11 -14.95
CA GLY A 1 23.76 39.24 -14.44
C GLY A 1 24.66 40.22 -13.74
N LEU A 2 24.13 41.38 -13.37
CA LEU A 2 24.74 42.32 -12.43
C LEU A 2 24.09 42.13 -11.07
N ILE A 3 24.85 41.76 -10.04
CA ILE A 3 24.35 41.66 -8.66
C ILE A 3 24.15 43.10 -8.13
N LYS A 4 22.92 43.43 -7.73
CA LYS A 4 22.56 44.72 -7.12
C LYS A 4 22.61 44.66 -5.59
N SER A 5 22.18 43.55 -5.02
CA SER A 5 22.31 43.24 -3.60
C SER A 5 22.73 41.79 -3.48
N ASP A 6 23.74 41.53 -2.65
CA ASP A 6 24.22 40.17 -2.41
C ASP A 6 23.21 39.38 -1.56
N GLY A 7 23.22 38.06 -1.73
CA GLY A 7 22.43 37.14 -0.95
C GLY A 7 23.16 36.61 0.29
N THR A 8 22.58 35.61 0.93
CA THR A 8 23.13 34.93 2.11
C THR A 8 23.24 33.43 1.86
N GLY A 9 24.17 32.78 2.56
CA GLY A 9 24.46 31.36 2.40
C GLY A 9 25.27 31.04 1.13
N ASP A 10 25.52 29.75 0.93
CA ASP A 10 26.29 29.25 -0.22
C ASP A 10 25.49 28.29 -1.11
N GLU A 11 24.26 27.96 -0.72
CA GLU A 11 23.36 27.16 -1.57
C GLU A 11 22.73 28.03 -2.66
N THR A 12 22.63 27.47 -3.86
CA THR A 12 21.86 28.00 -4.99
C THR A 12 20.82 26.97 -5.42
N PRO A 13 19.70 27.40 -6.03
CA PRO A 13 18.65 26.47 -6.45
C PRO A 13 19.14 25.55 -7.57
N MET A 14 18.68 24.30 -7.52
CA MET A 14 19.00 23.26 -8.51
C MET A 14 17.82 23.01 -9.46
N THR A 15 18.08 22.26 -10.54
CA THR A 15 17.02 21.87 -11.47
C THR A 15 15.93 21.09 -10.72
N GLY A 16 14.67 21.46 -10.94
CA GLY A 16 13.51 20.89 -10.26
C GLY A 16 13.08 21.61 -8.98
N ASP A 17 13.92 22.49 -8.42
CA ASP A 17 13.55 23.23 -7.21
C ASP A 17 12.37 24.17 -7.50
N LYS A 18 11.41 24.23 -6.56
CA LYS A 18 10.38 25.26 -6.52
C LYS A 18 11.03 26.55 -6.00
N VAL A 19 11.21 27.54 -6.86
CA VAL A 19 11.84 28.83 -6.52
C VAL A 19 10.79 29.91 -6.33
N PHE A 20 11.01 30.81 -5.37
CA PHE A 20 10.10 31.89 -5.01
C PHE A 20 10.80 33.23 -5.22
N VAL A 21 10.31 34.05 -6.14
CA VAL A 21 10.96 35.30 -6.54
C VAL A 21 10.00 36.49 -6.57
N HIS A 22 10.54 37.69 -6.36
CA HIS A 22 9.94 38.89 -6.95
C HIS A 22 10.71 39.32 -8.19
N TYR A 23 10.03 39.97 -9.13
CA TYR A 23 10.68 40.51 -10.32
C TYR A 23 10.00 41.78 -10.84
N THR A 24 10.76 42.52 -11.63
CA THR A 24 10.28 43.59 -12.51
C THR A 24 10.90 43.43 -13.88
N GLY A 25 10.07 43.34 -14.92
CA GLY A 25 10.46 43.22 -16.33
C GLY A 25 10.27 44.53 -17.09
N LEU A 26 11.33 44.96 -17.77
CA LEU A 26 11.41 46.19 -18.54
C LEU A 26 11.85 45.90 -19.99
N LEU A 27 11.32 46.63 -20.96
CA LEU A 27 11.92 46.74 -22.28
C LEU A 27 13.24 47.53 -22.19
N LEU A 28 14.08 47.42 -23.23
CA LEU A 28 15.37 48.11 -23.26
C LEU A 28 15.24 49.65 -23.17
N ASP A 29 14.11 50.21 -23.60
CA ASP A 29 13.79 51.64 -23.47
C ASP A 29 13.33 52.07 -22.06
N GLY A 30 13.25 51.13 -21.11
CA GLY A 30 12.81 51.34 -19.72
C GLY A 30 11.32 51.13 -19.48
N THR A 31 10.52 50.83 -20.52
CA THR A 31 9.09 50.59 -20.37
C THR A 31 8.83 49.33 -19.56
N LYS A 32 8.17 49.45 -18.40
CA LYS A 32 7.76 48.30 -17.57
C LYS A 32 6.62 47.56 -18.24
N PHE A 33 6.81 46.27 -18.55
CA PHE A 33 5.78 45.42 -19.15
C PHE A 33 5.11 44.48 -18.13
N ASP A 34 5.82 44.11 -17.06
CA ASP A 34 5.31 43.25 -15.99
C ASP A 34 6.12 43.36 -14.69
N SER A 35 5.47 43.16 -13.54
CA SER A 35 6.13 43.07 -12.23
C SER A 35 5.27 42.30 -11.24
N SER A 36 5.87 41.36 -10.50
CA SER A 36 5.15 40.67 -9.43
C SER A 36 4.97 41.53 -8.18
N ARG A 37 5.78 42.60 -8.01
CA ARG A 37 5.62 43.56 -6.90
C ARG A 37 4.35 44.37 -7.01
N ASP A 38 3.90 44.67 -8.24
CA ASP A 38 2.62 45.37 -8.47
C ASP A 38 1.42 44.53 -7.98
N ARG A 39 1.60 43.21 -7.84
CA ARG A 39 0.58 42.26 -7.36
C ARG A 39 0.73 41.90 -5.89
N ASN A 40 1.81 42.30 -5.22
CA ASN A 40 2.16 41.90 -3.85
C ASN A 40 2.15 40.37 -3.63
N GLU A 41 2.44 39.59 -4.67
CA GLU A 41 2.47 38.13 -4.62
C GLU A 41 3.78 37.63 -5.22
N GLN A 42 4.46 36.73 -4.50
CA GLN A 42 5.68 36.10 -5.02
C GLN A 42 5.34 35.23 -6.22
N PHE A 43 6.20 35.25 -7.22
CA PHE A 43 6.09 34.34 -8.35
C PHE A 43 6.84 33.06 -8.03
N MET A 44 6.15 31.92 -8.15
CA MET A 44 6.71 30.60 -7.94
C MET A 44 6.77 29.85 -9.27
N PHE A 45 7.90 29.20 -9.54
CA PHE A 45 8.08 28.32 -10.68
C PHE A 45 9.09 27.21 -10.37
N GLU A 46 9.10 26.17 -11.20
CA GLU A 46 10.09 25.09 -11.13
C GLU A 46 11.29 25.38 -12.02
N LEU A 47 12.48 25.45 -11.42
CA LEU A 47 13.70 25.83 -12.10
C LEU A 47 14.16 24.75 -13.10
N GLY A 48 14.51 25.14 -14.33
CA GLY A 48 15.07 24.25 -15.34
C GLY A 48 14.05 23.32 -16.01
N LYS A 49 12.75 23.55 -15.77
CA LYS A 49 11.64 22.81 -16.41
C LYS A 49 11.03 23.56 -17.61
N GLY A 50 11.59 24.72 -17.99
CA GLY A 50 11.11 25.51 -19.12
C GLY A 50 9.77 26.21 -18.86
N GLN A 51 9.40 26.41 -17.59
CA GLN A 51 8.22 27.21 -17.20
C GLN A 51 8.45 28.72 -17.39
N VAL A 52 9.72 29.14 -17.48
CA VAL A 52 10.16 30.50 -17.69
C VAL A 52 11.09 30.60 -18.91
N ILE A 53 11.44 31.80 -19.32
CA ILE A 53 12.38 32.01 -20.44
C ILE A 53 13.78 31.45 -20.10
N LYS A 54 14.53 31.01 -21.11
CA LYS A 54 15.86 30.39 -20.93
C LYS A 54 16.83 31.23 -20.09
N ALA A 55 16.77 32.56 -20.25
CA ALA A 55 17.58 33.49 -19.46
C ALA A 55 17.30 33.38 -17.96
N TRP A 56 16.04 33.19 -17.56
CA TRP A 56 15.65 33.03 -16.16
C TRP A 56 16.13 31.71 -15.58
N ASP A 57 15.92 30.61 -16.31
CA ASP A 57 16.40 29.28 -15.90
C ASP A 57 17.92 29.27 -15.66
N THR A 58 18.67 30.06 -16.43
CA THR A 58 20.12 30.17 -16.29
C THR A 58 20.53 31.11 -15.15
N ALA A 59 19.84 32.25 -15.00
CA ALA A 59 20.20 33.26 -14.02
C ALA A 59 19.80 32.90 -12.58
N VAL A 60 18.58 32.40 -12.38
CA VAL A 60 18.08 32.07 -11.04
C VAL A 60 18.86 30.90 -10.44
N ALA A 61 19.36 29.98 -11.27
CA ALA A 61 20.25 28.89 -10.85
C ALA A 61 21.58 29.37 -10.22
N THR A 62 21.99 30.63 -10.45
CA THR A 62 23.22 31.20 -9.88
C THR A 62 22.97 32.07 -8.65
N MET A 63 21.70 32.33 -8.30
CA MET A 63 21.35 33.27 -7.25
C MET A 63 21.39 32.64 -5.86
N LYS A 64 21.80 33.43 -4.86
CA LYS A 64 21.69 33.09 -3.44
C LYS A 64 20.38 33.60 -2.83
N ILE A 65 19.97 33.03 -1.70
CA ILE A 65 18.78 33.50 -0.96
C ILE A 65 18.96 34.96 -0.54
N GLY A 66 18.01 35.82 -0.88
CA GLY A 66 18.02 37.26 -0.65
C GLY A 66 18.75 38.08 -1.72
N GLU A 67 19.39 37.44 -2.70
CA GLU A 67 20.10 38.14 -3.76
C GLU A 67 19.12 38.91 -4.66
N VAL A 68 19.50 40.14 -5.02
CA VAL A 68 18.83 40.92 -6.06
C VAL A 68 19.78 41.07 -7.23
N CYS A 69 19.42 40.52 -8.39
CA CYS A 69 20.23 40.61 -9.60
C CYS A 69 19.46 41.26 -10.74
N GLN A 70 20.19 41.92 -11.65
CA GLN A 70 19.68 42.41 -12.91
C GLN A 70 20.24 41.58 -14.06
N ILE A 71 19.38 41.11 -14.96
CA ILE A 71 19.76 40.38 -16.16
C ILE A 71 19.27 41.11 -17.41
N ILE A 72 20.09 41.08 -18.46
CA ILE A 72 19.76 41.58 -19.78
C ILE A 72 19.65 40.36 -20.70
N CYS A 73 18.46 40.11 -21.20
CA CYS A 73 18.09 38.91 -21.93
C CYS A 73 18.00 39.23 -23.42
N LYS A 74 18.90 38.66 -24.22
CA LYS A 74 18.78 38.70 -25.68
C LYS A 74 17.53 37.93 -26.15
N PRO A 75 16.95 38.26 -27.32
CA PRO A 75 15.74 37.61 -27.81
C PRO A 75 15.82 36.08 -27.86
N GLU A 76 16.98 35.52 -28.22
CA GLU A 76 17.19 34.08 -28.36
C GLU A 76 17.11 33.31 -27.02
N TYR A 77 17.27 34.03 -25.90
CA TYR A 77 17.10 33.54 -24.53
C TYR A 77 15.81 34.04 -23.87
N ALA A 78 14.97 34.77 -24.62
CA ALA A 78 13.70 35.33 -24.19
C ALA A 78 12.56 34.81 -25.10
N TYR A 79 11.82 35.71 -25.78
CA TYR A 79 10.65 35.37 -26.62
C TYR A 79 10.94 35.31 -28.12
N GLY A 80 12.20 35.51 -28.53
CA GLY A 80 12.64 35.45 -29.93
C GLY A 80 11.86 36.37 -30.88
N SER A 81 11.80 35.98 -32.15
CA SER A 81 11.14 36.73 -33.22
C SER A 81 9.61 36.72 -33.13
N ALA A 82 9.02 35.84 -32.32
CA ALA A 82 7.58 35.85 -32.08
C ALA A 82 7.17 36.95 -31.10
N GLY A 83 8.04 37.27 -30.13
CA GLY A 83 7.69 38.14 -29.01
C GLY A 83 6.59 37.53 -28.12
N SER A 84 5.90 38.38 -27.35
CA SER A 84 4.69 38.04 -26.59
C SER A 84 3.69 39.21 -26.69
N PRO A 85 2.96 39.33 -27.83
CA PRO A 85 2.04 40.43 -28.04
C PRO A 85 0.88 40.45 -27.01
N PRO A 86 0.36 41.63 -26.64
CA PRO A 86 0.75 42.96 -27.12
C PRO A 86 1.92 43.59 -26.33
N LYS A 87 2.39 42.94 -25.25
CA LYS A 87 3.31 43.55 -24.28
C LYS A 87 4.77 43.51 -24.72
N ILE A 88 5.17 42.45 -25.41
CA ILE A 88 6.55 42.21 -25.81
C ILE A 88 6.61 42.09 -27.33
N PRO A 89 7.21 43.07 -28.04
CA PRO A 89 7.41 42.98 -29.48
C PRO A 89 8.35 41.83 -29.89
N PRO A 90 8.29 41.40 -31.17
CA PRO A 90 9.33 40.58 -31.81
C PRO A 90 10.75 41.07 -31.53
N ASP A 91 11.69 40.15 -31.35
CA ASP A 91 13.13 40.41 -31.23
C ASP A 91 13.52 41.42 -30.13
N SER A 92 12.70 41.50 -29.07
CA SER A 92 12.92 42.41 -27.95
C SER A 92 14.04 41.93 -27.02
N THR A 93 14.98 42.82 -26.71
CA THR A 93 15.89 42.64 -25.57
C THR A 93 15.17 43.08 -24.29
N LEU A 94 15.17 42.20 -23.28
CA LEU A 94 14.47 42.43 -22.02
C LEU A 94 15.46 42.68 -20.89
N VAL A 95 15.07 43.51 -19.93
CA VAL A 95 15.80 43.71 -18.69
C VAL A 95 14.93 43.25 -17.54
N PHE A 96 15.43 42.32 -16.73
CA PHE A 96 14.75 41.88 -15.51
C PHE A 96 15.58 42.24 -14.29
N GLU A 97 14.92 42.75 -13.26
CA GLU A 97 15.43 42.73 -11.89
C GLU A 97 14.70 41.62 -11.14
N ILE A 98 15.45 40.69 -10.52
CA ILE A 98 14.93 39.50 -9.86
C ILE A 98 15.47 39.47 -8.42
N GLU A 99 14.60 39.20 -7.46
CA GLU A 99 14.94 38.97 -6.06
C GLU A 99 14.56 37.53 -5.69
N LEU A 100 15.54 36.72 -5.27
CA LEU A 100 15.30 35.33 -4.85
C LEU A 100 14.98 35.28 -3.36
N PHE A 101 13.77 34.89 -2.99
CA PHE A 101 13.35 34.83 -1.57
C PHE A 101 13.68 33.49 -0.93
N SER A 102 13.35 32.41 -1.61
CA SER A 102 13.59 31.05 -1.12
C SER A 102 13.50 30.06 -2.27
N PHE A 103 13.98 28.86 -2.03
CA PHE A 103 13.75 27.72 -2.90
C PHE A 103 13.59 26.46 -2.07
N LYS A 104 12.86 25.49 -2.61
CA LYS A 104 12.61 24.20 -1.97
C LYS A 104 12.88 23.10 -2.97
N ALA A 105 13.52 22.04 -2.50
CA ALA A 105 13.65 20.79 -3.24
C ALA A 105 12.27 20.29 -3.70
N GLU A 106 12.25 19.50 -4.76
CA GLU A 106 11.03 18.87 -5.28
C GLU A 106 10.54 17.83 -4.27
N ASP A 107 9.27 17.91 -3.87
CA ASP A 107 8.64 16.91 -3.02
C ASP A 107 8.04 15.80 -3.90
N LEU A 108 8.51 14.58 -3.71
CA LEU A 108 8.07 13.41 -4.48
C LEU A 108 6.94 12.63 -3.80
N THR A 109 6.45 13.10 -2.66
CA THR A 109 5.33 12.45 -1.95
C THR A 109 3.99 12.89 -2.51
N GLU A 110 3.04 11.96 -2.62
CA GLU A 110 1.69 12.25 -3.15
C GLU A 110 0.94 13.30 -2.31
N ASP A 111 1.16 13.28 -0.99
CA ASP A 111 0.51 14.19 -0.02
C ASP A 111 1.30 15.51 0.19
N GLU A 112 2.39 15.74 -0.55
CA GLU A 112 3.34 16.84 -0.31
C GLU A 112 3.76 16.97 1.18
N ASP A 113 4.04 15.84 1.85
CA ASP A 113 4.36 15.77 3.28
C ASP A 113 5.84 16.09 3.59
N GLY A 114 6.63 16.42 2.56
CA GLY A 114 8.06 16.69 2.62
C GLY A 114 8.90 15.47 2.97
N GLY A 115 8.36 14.27 2.76
CA GLY A 115 8.96 13.01 3.19
C GLY A 115 10.08 12.50 2.29
N ILE A 116 10.00 12.82 1.00
CA ILE A 116 10.98 12.48 -0.02
C ILE A 116 11.28 13.74 -0.82
N MET A 117 12.40 14.39 -0.52
CA MET A 117 12.81 15.62 -1.18
C MET A 117 13.94 15.33 -2.17
N ARG A 118 13.77 15.72 -3.43
CA ARG A 118 14.76 15.54 -4.50
C ARG A 118 15.40 16.86 -4.92
N ARG A 119 16.73 16.86 -5.08
CA ARG A 119 17.50 17.89 -5.78
C ARG A 119 18.27 17.25 -6.94
N ILE A 120 18.02 17.69 -8.17
CA ILE A 120 18.65 17.12 -9.37
C ILE A 120 20.00 17.80 -9.62
N ARG A 121 21.10 17.03 -9.53
CA ARG A 121 22.47 17.49 -9.80
C ARG A 121 22.82 17.39 -11.29
N LYS A 122 22.40 16.29 -11.93
CA LYS A 122 22.51 16.08 -13.38
C LYS A 122 21.17 15.61 -13.91
N LYS A 123 20.65 16.31 -14.91
CA LYS A 123 19.43 15.91 -15.61
C LYS A 123 19.63 14.59 -16.34
N GLY A 124 18.63 13.72 -16.30
CA GLY A 124 18.60 12.50 -17.10
C GLY A 124 18.31 12.76 -18.57
N GLU A 125 18.23 11.67 -19.32
CA GLU A 125 17.97 11.63 -20.74
C GLU A 125 16.71 10.81 -21.03
N GLY A 126 15.95 11.24 -22.04
CA GLY A 126 14.69 10.61 -22.43
C GLY A 126 13.50 11.10 -21.60
N TYR A 127 12.36 10.44 -21.77
CA TYR A 127 11.09 10.78 -21.12
C TYR A 127 10.50 9.62 -20.33
N SER A 128 11.07 8.41 -20.47
CA SER A 128 10.61 7.23 -19.76
C SER A 128 11.15 7.21 -18.34
N LYS A 129 10.34 6.68 -17.44
CA LYS A 129 10.68 6.47 -16.04
C LYS A 129 10.44 5.00 -15.66
N PRO A 130 11.16 4.45 -14.68
CA PRO A 130 10.87 3.14 -14.12
C PRO A 130 9.41 3.05 -13.61
N ASN A 131 8.75 1.92 -13.83
CA ASN A 131 7.46 1.60 -13.21
C ASN A 131 7.62 0.53 -12.13
N GLU A 132 6.58 0.30 -11.32
CA GLU A 132 6.53 -0.78 -10.35
C GLU A 132 6.90 -2.13 -11.01
N GLY A 133 7.88 -2.85 -10.44
CA GLY A 133 8.41 -4.08 -11.03
C GLY A 133 9.53 -3.91 -12.07
N ALA A 134 9.90 -2.68 -12.44
CA ALA A 134 11.03 -2.43 -13.33
C ALA A 134 12.34 -2.92 -12.72
N LEU A 135 13.23 -3.47 -13.54
CA LEU A 135 14.61 -3.72 -13.16
C LEU A 135 15.39 -2.40 -13.29
N VAL A 136 15.95 -1.92 -12.19
CA VAL A 136 16.77 -0.69 -12.15
C VAL A 136 18.23 -1.04 -11.87
N GLU A 137 19.12 -0.28 -12.48
CA GLU A 137 20.57 -0.31 -12.21
C GLU A 137 20.98 1.07 -11.70
N ILE A 138 21.43 1.14 -10.46
CA ILE A 138 21.75 2.41 -9.81
C ILE A 138 23.15 2.40 -9.20
N HIS A 139 23.76 3.58 -9.09
CA HIS A 139 24.72 3.86 -8.03
C HIS A 139 23.98 4.49 -6.86
N LEU A 140 24.26 4.04 -5.64
CA LEU A 140 23.65 4.55 -4.42
C LEU A 140 24.72 4.83 -3.38
N GLU A 141 24.74 6.05 -2.85
CA GLU A 141 25.50 6.41 -1.65
C GLU A 141 24.53 6.93 -0.58
N GLY A 142 24.49 6.27 0.59
CA GLY A 142 23.65 6.63 1.71
C GLY A 142 24.45 7.29 2.84
N GLN A 143 23.95 8.41 3.33
CA GLN A 143 24.55 9.20 4.39
C GLN A 143 23.59 9.41 5.56
N TYR A 144 24.13 9.33 6.77
CA TYR A 144 23.44 9.67 8.01
C TYR A 144 24.30 10.65 8.81
N GLN A 145 23.74 11.83 9.12
CA GLN A 145 24.47 12.92 9.79
C GLN A 145 25.81 13.25 9.11
N GLY A 146 25.84 13.21 7.78
CA GLY A 146 27.04 13.46 6.97
C GLY A 146 28.06 12.32 6.92
N THR A 147 27.79 11.18 7.54
CA THR A 147 28.65 9.98 7.46
C THR A 147 28.06 8.99 6.47
N VAL A 148 28.86 8.59 5.48
CA VAL A 148 28.49 7.54 4.50
C VAL A 148 28.42 6.18 5.20
N PHE A 149 27.31 5.47 5.04
CA PHE A 149 27.09 4.13 5.60
C PHE A 149 26.86 3.04 4.56
N ASP A 150 26.49 3.40 3.32
CA ASP A 150 26.36 2.50 2.17
C ASP A 150 26.84 3.24 0.92
N SER A 151 27.58 2.57 0.04
CA SER A 151 28.07 3.14 -1.22
C SER A 151 28.37 2.01 -2.19
N ARG A 152 27.51 1.80 -3.18
CA ARG A 152 27.66 0.71 -4.13
C ARG A 152 26.81 0.87 -5.38
N ASP A 153 27.19 0.10 -6.39
CA ASP A 153 26.31 -0.21 -7.50
C ASP A 153 25.40 -1.38 -7.13
N VAL A 154 24.12 -1.25 -7.45
CA VAL A 154 23.12 -2.27 -7.17
C VAL A 154 22.07 -2.31 -8.27
N SER A 155 21.71 -3.54 -8.65
CA SER A 155 20.60 -3.81 -9.57
C SER A 155 19.51 -4.54 -8.81
N PHE A 156 18.29 -4.01 -8.85
CA PHE A 156 17.15 -4.62 -8.17
C PHE A 156 15.84 -4.29 -8.88
N VAL A 157 14.79 -5.00 -8.49
CA VAL A 157 13.44 -4.80 -9.03
C VAL A 157 12.70 -3.81 -8.12
N LEU A 158 12.08 -2.77 -8.69
CA LEU A 158 11.20 -1.89 -7.93
C LEU A 158 10.03 -2.70 -7.34
N GLY A 159 9.81 -2.57 -6.04
CA GLY A 159 8.93 -3.38 -5.20
C GLY A 159 9.70 -4.42 -4.35
N ASP A 160 11.02 -4.52 -4.52
CA ASP A 160 11.93 -5.41 -3.78
C ASP A 160 13.15 -4.65 -3.18
N ALA A 161 13.07 -3.33 -2.97
CA ALA A 161 14.20 -2.54 -2.42
C ALA A 161 14.69 -3.03 -1.04
N GLU A 162 13.78 -3.44 -0.16
CA GLU A 162 14.10 -3.86 1.21
C GLU A 162 15.07 -5.04 1.26
N GLU A 163 14.96 -5.96 0.29
CA GLU A 163 15.85 -7.11 0.12
C GLU A 163 17.30 -6.72 -0.11
N ASN A 164 17.50 -5.53 -0.66
CA ASN A 164 18.79 -4.96 -0.96
C ASN A 164 19.22 -3.96 0.12
N ASP A 165 18.55 -3.93 1.28
CA ASP A 165 18.78 -2.95 2.35
C ASP A 165 18.56 -1.49 1.90
N ILE A 166 17.68 -1.27 0.91
CA ILE A 166 17.36 0.05 0.37
C ILE A 166 16.02 0.53 0.96
N PRO A 167 15.92 1.75 1.49
CA PRO A 167 14.66 2.31 2.00
C PRO A 167 13.59 2.49 0.92
N VAL A 168 12.32 2.37 1.32
CA VAL A 168 11.16 2.56 0.43
C VAL A 168 11.15 3.94 -0.26
N GLY A 169 11.66 4.97 0.41
CA GLY A 169 11.74 6.31 -0.17
C GLY A 169 12.65 6.41 -1.40
N ILE A 170 13.70 5.58 -1.49
CA ILE A 170 14.54 5.51 -2.69
C ILE A 170 13.80 4.83 -3.84
N GLU A 171 13.06 3.77 -3.54
CA GLU A 171 12.23 3.09 -4.53
C GLU A 171 11.16 4.01 -5.12
N GLN A 172 10.49 4.79 -4.27
CA GLN A 172 9.52 5.80 -4.71
C GLN A 172 10.20 6.92 -5.51
N ALA A 173 11.37 7.39 -5.07
CA ALA A 173 12.11 8.41 -5.82
C ALA A 173 12.48 7.94 -7.23
N LEU A 174 12.95 6.71 -7.39
CA LEU A 174 13.35 6.14 -8.68
C LEU A 174 12.23 6.11 -9.72
N GLN A 175 10.97 5.95 -9.31
CA GLN A 175 9.82 6.01 -10.22
C GLN A 175 9.60 7.40 -10.84
N SER A 176 10.24 8.43 -10.27
CA SER A 176 10.20 9.81 -10.78
C SER A 176 11.46 10.22 -11.57
N MET A 177 12.50 9.38 -11.58
CA MET A 177 13.81 9.66 -12.17
C MET A 177 13.93 9.22 -13.63
N GLU A 178 14.74 9.95 -14.39
CA GLU A 178 15.10 9.64 -15.78
C GLU A 178 16.43 8.88 -15.86
N LYS A 179 16.65 8.14 -16.97
CA LYS A 179 17.91 7.43 -17.19
C LYS A 179 19.08 8.42 -17.23
N GLY A 180 20.15 8.12 -16.51
CA GLY A 180 21.34 8.97 -16.39
C GLY A 180 21.20 10.14 -15.41
N GLU A 181 20.04 10.29 -14.76
CA GLU A 181 19.81 11.31 -13.73
C GLU A 181 20.69 11.04 -12.49
N ASP A 182 21.31 12.10 -11.99
CA ASP A 182 22.03 12.12 -10.71
C ASP A 182 21.28 13.08 -9.78
N ALA A 183 20.78 12.56 -8.67
CA ALA A 183 19.96 13.31 -7.73
C ALA A 183 20.36 13.03 -6.28
N MET A 184 20.22 14.06 -5.45
CA MET A 184 20.26 13.94 -4.00
C MET A 184 18.83 13.80 -3.47
N ILE A 185 18.58 12.74 -2.71
CA ILE A 185 17.28 12.39 -2.14
C ILE A 185 17.37 12.46 -0.62
N SER A 186 16.59 13.36 0.01
CA SER A 186 16.47 13.45 1.45
C SER A 186 15.20 12.75 1.93
N LEU A 187 15.34 11.83 2.86
CA LEU A 187 14.27 10.97 3.38
C LEU A 187 13.97 11.30 4.83
N LYS A 188 12.69 11.57 5.13
CA LYS A 188 12.19 11.56 6.51
C LYS A 188 12.05 10.12 7.03
N PRO A 189 11.96 9.92 8.36
CA PRO A 189 11.89 8.60 8.99
C PRO A 189 10.90 7.61 8.38
N LYS A 190 9.69 8.09 8.03
CA LYS A 190 8.61 7.32 7.39
C LYS A 190 9.03 6.66 6.07
N TYR A 191 9.94 7.30 5.34
CA TYR A 191 10.43 6.86 4.03
C TYR A 191 11.85 6.28 4.08
N GLY A 192 12.52 6.38 5.23
CA GLY A 192 13.79 5.75 5.54
C GLY A 192 13.64 4.33 6.08
N PHE A 193 14.43 3.98 7.10
CA PHE A 193 14.34 2.68 7.79
C PHE A 193 13.32 2.65 8.95
N GLY A 194 12.54 3.72 9.13
CA GLY A 194 11.44 3.77 10.10
C GLY A 194 11.85 3.58 11.56
N GLU A 195 10.90 3.13 12.38
CA GLU A 195 11.06 2.95 13.84
C GLU A 195 12.06 1.85 14.20
N ALA A 196 12.31 0.90 13.31
CA ALA A 196 13.28 -0.17 13.55
C ALA A 196 14.73 0.30 13.35
N GLY A 197 14.95 1.33 12.52
CA GLY A 197 16.27 1.69 12.05
C GLY A 197 16.91 0.56 11.22
N LYS A 198 18.24 0.58 11.10
CA LYS A 198 18.98 -0.47 10.36
C LYS A 198 20.29 -0.78 11.07
N SER A 199 20.25 -1.83 11.91
CA SER A 199 21.39 -2.27 12.72
C SER A 199 22.64 -2.58 11.91
N LYS A 200 22.49 -3.18 10.72
CA LYS A 200 23.60 -3.45 9.77
C LYS A 200 24.43 -2.21 9.45
N PHE A 201 23.78 -1.05 9.37
CA PHE A 201 24.40 0.23 9.05
C PHE A 201 24.55 1.15 10.27
N SER A 202 24.28 0.65 11.48
CA SER A 202 24.24 1.44 12.71
C SER A 202 23.29 2.65 12.64
N ILE A 203 22.21 2.52 11.87
CA ILE A 203 21.21 3.57 11.73
C ILE A 203 20.18 3.41 12.85
N PRO A 204 19.96 4.44 13.70
CA PRO A 204 18.99 4.34 14.78
C PRO A 204 17.55 4.40 14.28
N ALA A 205 16.63 4.07 15.17
CA ALA A 205 15.19 4.28 14.98
C ALA A 205 14.89 5.72 14.56
N ASN A 206 14.00 5.88 13.59
CA ASN A 206 13.50 7.16 13.11
C ASN A 206 14.59 8.13 12.63
N ALA A 207 15.65 7.63 12.01
CA ALA A 207 16.67 8.44 11.37
C ALA A 207 16.16 9.07 10.06
N SER A 208 16.46 10.36 9.86
CA SER A 208 16.42 10.99 8.54
C SER A 208 17.72 10.68 7.78
N LEU A 209 17.60 10.40 6.49
CA LEU A 209 18.72 9.94 5.66
C LEU A 209 18.86 10.86 4.44
N VAL A 210 20.08 10.97 3.93
CA VAL A 210 20.36 11.61 2.63
C VAL A 210 21.00 10.57 1.75
N TYR A 211 20.55 10.48 0.51
CA TYR A 211 21.11 9.58 -0.49
C TYR A 211 21.53 10.35 -1.72
N GLU A 212 22.63 9.96 -2.30
CA GLU A 212 23.01 10.31 -3.67
C GLU A 212 22.71 9.11 -4.56
N VAL A 213 21.89 9.34 -5.59
CA VAL A 213 21.37 8.28 -6.46
C VAL A 213 21.69 8.64 -7.91
N VAL A 214 22.37 7.74 -8.61
CA VAL A 214 22.53 7.81 -10.07
C VAL A 214 21.75 6.67 -10.70
N LEU A 215 20.68 6.99 -11.42
CA LEU A 215 19.92 6.01 -12.18
C LEU A 215 20.67 5.69 -13.49
N LYS A 216 21.52 4.67 -13.50
CA LYS A 216 22.35 4.35 -14.68
C LYS A 216 21.51 3.82 -15.83
N ASN A 217 20.60 2.90 -15.53
CA ASN A 217 19.75 2.25 -16.51
C ASN A 217 18.50 1.67 -15.85
N PHE A 218 17.47 1.40 -16.64
CA PHE A 218 16.34 0.60 -16.21
C PHE A 218 15.65 -0.09 -17.38
N GLU A 219 14.96 -1.18 -17.08
CA GLU A 219 14.03 -1.88 -17.97
C GLU A 219 12.66 -1.89 -17.31
N LYS A 220 11.67 -1.29 -17.96
CA LYS A 220 10.30 -1.23 -17.43
C LYS A 220 9.72 -2.64 -17.31
N ALA A 221 8.95 -2.87 -16.26
CA ALA A 221 8.06 -4.02 -16.25
C ALA A 221 7.02 -3.83 -17.37
N LYS A 222 6.82 -4.86 -18.17
CA LYS A 222 5.70 -4.88 -19.12
C LYS A 222 4.40 -4.90 -18.35
N GLU A 223 3.46 -4.07 -18.77
CA GLU A 223 2.10 -4.13 -18.27
C GLU A 223 1.39 -5.38 -18.82
N SER A 224 0.34 -5.84 -18.14
CA SER A 224 -0.37 -7.07 -18.52
C SER A 224 -0.83 -7.05 -19.99
N TRP A 225 -1.27 -5.90 -20.50
CA TRP A 225 -1.73 -5.76 -21.89
C TRP A 225 -0.60 -5.67 -22.93
N GLU A 226 0.65 -5.43 -22.51
CA GLU A 226 1.81 -5.36 -23.40
C GLU A 226 2.42 -6.74 -23.68
N MET A 227 2.05 -7.75 -22.89
CA MET A 227 2.52 -9.12 -23.04
C MET A 227 1.54 -9.96 -23.84
N ASN A 228 2.07 -10.75 -24.78
CA ASN A 228 1.30 -11.83 -25.39
C ASN A 228 1.16 -13.02 -24.42
N ILE A 229 0.31 -13.99 -24.76
CA ILE A 229 0.05 -15.14 -23.87
C ILE A 229 1.32 -15.98 -23.60
N ALA A 230 2.17 -16.19 -24.61
CA ALA A 230 3.40 -16.97 -24.44
C ALA A 230 4.34 -16.30 -23.41
N GLU A 231 4.50 -14.98 -23.51
CA GLU A 231 5.26 -14.18 -22.55
C GLU A 231 4.62 -14.23 -21.15
N LYS A 232 3.29 -14.10 -21.05
CA LYS A 232 2.58 -14.19 -19.76
C LYS A 232 2.80 -15.53 -19.07
N LEU A 233 2.73 -16.63 -19.82
CA LEU A 233 2.94 -17.98 -19.30
C LEU A 233 4.39 -18.17 -18.81
N GLU A 234 5.37 -17.73 -19.59
CA GLU A 234 6.80 -17.79 -19.22
C GLU A 234 7.09 -16.95 -17.97
N GLN A 235 6.68 -15.68 -17.97
CA GLN A 235 6.89 -14.78 -16.83
C GLN A 235 6.14 -15.25 -15.58
N SER A 236 4.95 -15.82 -15.74
CA SER A 236 4.19 -16.41 -14.62
C SER A 236 4.94 -17.60 -14.00
N ALA A 237 5.62 -18.41 -14.80
CA ALA A 237 6.44 -19.51 -14.29
C ALA A 237 7.63 -19.00 -13.48
N ILE A 238 8.33 -17.96 -13.96
CA ILE A 238 9.44 -17.32 -13.25
C ILE A 238 8.96 -16.72 -11.92
N LEU A 239 7.84 -15.99 -11.92
CA LEU A 239 7.24 -15.42 -10.70
C LEU A 239 6.81 -16.50 -9.71
N LYS A 240 6.29 -17.63 -10.18
CA LYS A 240 5.93 -18.76 -9.31
C LYS A 240 7.16 -19.28 -8.56
N ASP A 241 8.28 -19.41 -9.24
CA ASP A 241 9.53 -19.91 -8.67
C ASP A 241 10.15 -18.89 -7.70
N LYS A 242 10.16 -17.60 -8.07
CA LYS A 242 10.58 -16.50 -7.19
C LYS A 242 9.71 -16.42 -5.92
N GLY A 243 8.39 -16.51 -6.07
CA GLY A 243 7.46 -16.58 -4.94
C GLY A 243 7.74 -17.77 -4.02
N THR A 244 8.10 -18.92 -4.60
CA THR A 244 8.42 -20.13 -3.84
C THR A 244 9.73 -19.99 -3.05
N GLN A 245 10.73 -19.31 -3.63
CA GLN A 245 11.96 -18.99 -2.92
C GLN A 245 11.70 -18.03 -1.76
N ASN A 246 10.94 -16.95 -1.98
CA ASN A 246 10.55 -16.00 -0.94
C ASN A 246 9.78 -16.69 0.19
N PHE A 247 8.87 -17.59 -0.14
CA PHE A 247 8.12 -18.36 0.85
C PHE A 247 9.05 -19.21 1.73
N LYS A 248 10.04 -19.89 1.14
CA LYS A 248 11.04 -20.68 1.88
C LYS A 248 11.90 -19.85 2.81
N LEU A 249 12.17 -18.59 2.44
CA LEU A 249 12.90 -17.62 3.26
C LEU A 249 12.04 -16.96 4.35
N GLY A 250 10.76 -17.32 4.48
CA GLY A 250 9.84 -16.72 5.45
C GLY A 250 9.26 -15.37 5.02
N LYS A 251 9.53 -14.93 3.79
CA LYS A 251 9.10 -13.63 3.23
C LYS A 251 7.72 -13.75 2.61
N TYR A 252 6.71 -14.04 3.44
CA TYR A 252 5.36 -14.38 3.00
C TYR A 252 4.66 -13.23 2.27
N LYS A 253 4.86 -11.99 2.71
CA LYS A 253 4.32 -10.80 2.03
C LYS A 253 4.86 -10.68 0.61
N GLN A 254 6.17 -10.80 0.42
CA GLN A 254 6.79 -10.73 -0.90
C GLN A 254 6.40 -11.91 -1.80
N ALA A 255 6.31 -13.11 -1.22
CA ALA A 255 5.80 -14.29 -1.94
C ALA A 255 4.38 -14.03 -2.46
N SER A 256 3.51 -13.43 -1.63
CA SER A 256 2.13 -13.10 -2.03
C SER A 256 2.06 -12.13 -3.21
N ILE A 257 2.95 -11.13 -3.28
CA ILE A 257 3.00 -10.16 -4.38
C ILE A 257 3.30 -10.88 -5.70
N ASN A 258 4.29 -11.78 -5.71
CA ASN A 258 4.63 -12.55 -6.90
C ASN A 258 3.47 -13.42 -7.40
N TYR A 259 2.78 -14.12 -6.49
CA TYR A 259 1.64 -14.96 -6.88
C TYR A 259 0.41 -14.14 -7.31
N LYS A 260 0.17 -12.95 -6.73
CA LYS A 260 -0.89 -12.03 -7.17
C LYS A 260 -0.70 -11.58 -8.61
N LYS A 261 0.54 -11.29 -9.01
CA LYS A 261 0.86 -10.91 -10.40
C LYS A 261 0.49 -12.02 -11.39
N ILE A 262 0.76 -13.29 -11.06
CA ILE A 262 0.37 -14.45 -11.88
C ILE A 262 -1.15 -14.50 -12.08
N VAL A 263 -1.92 -14.34 -11.00
CA VAL A 263 -3.39 -14.32 -11.08
C VAL A 263 -3.83 -13.15 -11.96
N SER A 264 -3.32 -11.95 -11.70
CA SER A 264 -3.68 -10.74 -12.45
C SER A 264 -3.40 -10.85 -13.95
N TRP A 265 -2.34 -11.56 -14.36
CA TRP A 265 -1.99 -11.71 -15.78
C TRP A 265 -2.81 -12.78 -16.50
N LEU A 266 -3.35 -13.77 -15.78
CA LEU A 266 -3.99 -14.94 -16.38
C LEU A 266 -5.50 -15.04 -16.11
N GLU A 267 -6.06 -14.24 -15.18
CA GLU A 267 -7.47 -14.35 -14.77
C GLU A 267 -8.46 -13.99 -15.88
N HIS A 268 -8.10 -13.04 -16.76
CA HIS A 268 -8.98 -12.52 -17.81
C HIS A 268 -8.55 -12.88 -19.25
N GLU A 269 -7.58 -13.77 -19.42
CA GLU A 269 -7.19 -14.23 -20.75
C GLU A 269 -8.28 -15.12 -21.35
N ALA A 270 -8.62 -14.88 -22.61
CA ALA A 270 -9.66 -15.60 -23.34
C ALA A 270 -9.20 -15.93 -24.76
N GLY A 271 -9.82 -16.95 -25.37
CA GLY A 271 -9.48 -17.37 -26.74
C GLY A 271 -8.15 -18.11 -26.84
N LEU A 272 -7.68 -18.70 -25.74
CA LEU A 272 -6.45 -19.49 -25.69
C LEU A 272 -6.62 -20.82 -26.44
N SER A 273 -5.52 -21.33 -27.00
CA SER A 273 -5.47 -22.72 -27.46
C SER A 273 -5.61 -23.69 -26.28
N GLU A 274 -5.94 -24.95 -26.57
CA GLU A 274 -6.16 -25.95 -25.53
C GLU A 274 -4.93 -26.15 -24.63
N ASP A 275 -3.72 -26.10 -25.19
CA ASP A 275 -2.47 -26.26 -24.45
C ASP A 275 -2.09 -25.02 -23.62
N GLU A 276 -2.38 -23.82 -24.15
CA GLU A 276 -2.21 -22.57 -23.42
C GLU A 276 -3.18 -22.47 -22.24
N GLU A 277 -4.46 -22.84 -22.44
CA GLU A 277 -5.46 -22.83 -21.36
C GLU A 277 -5.09 -23.81 -20.25
N LYS A 278 -4.64 -25.03 -20.60
CA LYS A 278 -4.13 -26.00 -19.60
C LYS A 278 -2.96 -25.43 -18.82
N SER A 279 -2.02 -24.77 -19.49
CA SER A 279 -0.85 -24.16 -18.86
C SER A 279 -1.24 -22.99 -17.95
N ALA A 280 -2.14 -22.11 -18.41
CA ALA A 280 -2.66 -20.99 -17.65
C ALA A 280 -3.46 -21.45 -16.42
N GLN A 281 -4.32 -22.47 -16.56
CA GLN A 281 -5.09 -23.06 -15.46
C GLN A 281 -4.16 -23.68 -14.41
N ALA A 282 -3.12 -24.41 -14.83
CA ALA A 282 -2.14 -24.99 -13.90
C ALA A 282 -1.40 -23.91 -13.10
N LEU A 283 -1.01 -22.80 -13.75
CA LEU A 283 -0.35 -21.67 -13.10
C LEU A 283 -1.29 -20.92 -12.14
N ARG A 284 -2.54 -20.64 -12.55
CA ARG A 284 -3.57 -20.02 -11.69
C ARG A 284 -3.87 -20.87 -10.46
N LEU A 285 -4.05 -22.18 -10.63
CA LEU A 285 -4.26 -23.12 -9.52
C LEU A 285 -3.08 -23.10 -8.54
N ALA A 286 -1.85 -23.18 -9.06
CA ALA A 286 -0.65 -23.11 -8.23
C ALA A 286 -0.53 -21.76 -7.49
N ALA A 287 -0.83 -20.66 -8.16
CA ALA A 287 -0.80 -19.31 -7.58
C ALA A 287 -1.82 -19.17 -6.44
N HIS A 288 -3.08 -19.53 -6.64
CA HIS A 288 -4.11 -19.47 -5.60
C HIS A 288 -3.78 -20.37 -4.40
N LEU A 289 -3.32 -21.60 -4.64
CA LEU A 289 -2.89 -22.49 -3.56
C LEU A 289 -1.77 -21.84 -2.74
N ASN A 290 -0.74 -21.30 -3.40
CA ASN A 290 0.38 -20.69 -2.71
C ASN A 290 0.01 -19.37 -2.02
N LEU A 291 -0.89 -18.57 -2.60
CA LEU A 291 -1.46 -17.39 -1.95
C LEU A 291 -2.19 -17.76 -0.66
N ALA A 292 -3.06 -18.77 -0.70
CA ALA A 292 -3.76 -19.24 0.50
C ALA A 292 -2.78 -19.62 1.62
N MET A 293 -1.67 -20.28 1.27
CA MET A 293 -0.63 -20.62 2.25
C MET A 293 0.14 -19.39 2.76
N CYS A 294 0.44 -18.41 1.90
CA CYS A 294 1.04 -17.14 2.33
C CYS A 294 0.13 -16.42 3.33
N TYR A 295 -1.16 -16.32 3.04
CA TYR A 295 -2.12 -15.65 3.90
C TYR A 295 -2.36 -16.36 5.23
N ILE A 296 -2.37 -17.70 5.26
CA ILE A 296 -2.38 -18.46 6.52
C ILE A 296 -1.15 -18.10 7.36
N LYS A 297 0.03 -17.96 6.75
CA LYS A 297 1.27 -17.57 7.47
C LYS A 297 1.27 -16.12 7.94
N LEU A 298 0.50 -15.25 7.28
CA LEU A 298 0.30 -13.84 7.64
C LEU A 298 -0.91 -13.64 8.59
N GLU A 299 -1.59 -14.71 9.00
CA GLU A 299 -2.84 -14.67 9.79
C GLU A 299 -4.02 -13.94 9.10
N GLU A 300 -3.91 -13.69 7.80
CA GLU A 300 -4.93 -13.09 6.92
C GLU A 300 -5.93 -14.15 6.43
N ASN A 301 -6.61 -14.81 7.38
CA ASN A 301 -7.37 -16.03 7.11
C ASN A 301 -8.57 -15.86 6.17
N LEU A 302 -9.18 -14.67 6.09
CA LEU A 302 -10.28 -14.41 5.15
C LEU A 302 -9.79 -14.48 3.69
N GLN A 303 -8.66 -13.82 3.39
CA GLN A 303 -8.01 -13.88 2.08
C GLN A 303 -7.56 -15.31 1.74
N ALA A 304 -7.16 -16.10 2.75
CA ALA A 304 -6.81 -17.50 2.55
C ALA A 304 -8.02 -18.34 2.09
N VAL A 305 -9.20 -18.15 2.70
CA VAL A 305 -10.43 -18.84 2.30
C VAL A 305 -10.82 -18.48 0.87
N GLU A 306 -10.80 -17.20 0.50
CA GLU A 306 -11.12 -16.75 -0.86
C GLU A 306 -10.22 -17.42 -1.91
N ASN A 307 -8.91 -17.46 -1.66
CA ASN A 307 -7.96 -18.10 -2.57
C ASN A 307 -8.15 -19.62 -2.65
N CYS A 308 -8.54 -20.28 -1.55
CA CYS A 308 -8.92 -21.69 -1.61
C CYS A 308 -10.20 -21.92 -2.43
N GLN A 309 -11.19 -21.03 -2.36
CA GLN A 309 -12.40 -21.11 -3.18
C GLN A 309 -12.06 -20.97 -4.67
N LYS A 310 -11.27 -19.95 -5.05
CA LYS A 310 -10.78 -19.79 -6.42
C LYS A 310 -9.97 -21.02 -6.91
N ALA A 311 -9.15 -21.61 -6.04
CA ALA A 311 -8.46 -22.87 -6.37
C ALA A 311 -9.43 -24.04 -6.62
N LEU A 312 -10.53 -24.12 -5.86
CA LEU A 312 -11.55 -25.16 -6.01
C LEU A 312 -12.48 -24.93 -7.22
N GLU A 313 -12.61 -23.70 -7.71
CA GLU A 313 -13.27 -23.41 -8.99
C GLU A 313 -12.46 -24.00 -10.17
N LEU A 314 -11.13 -24.02 -10.06
CA LEU A 314 -10.23 -24.60 -11.06
C LEU A 314 -10.04 -26.11 -10.91
N ASP A 315 -10.05 -26.62 -9.67
CA ASP A 315 -9.95 -28.04 -9.33
C ASP A 315 -10.80 -28.35 -8.09
N THR A 316 -12.06 -28.75 -8.32
CA THR A 316 -13.09 -29.00 -7.29
C THR A 316 -12.68 -29.97 -6.20
N ASN A 317 -11.73 -30.86 -6.50
CA ASN A 317 -11.31 -31.95 -5.61
C ASN A 317 -9.92 -31.72 -5.04
N ASN A 318 -9.33 -30.52 -5.17
CA ASN A 318 -7.96 -30.29 -4.76
C ASN A 318 -7.74 -30.51 -3.26
N GLU A 319 -6.94 -31.53 -2.91
CA GLU A 319 -6.62 -31.90 -1.52
C GLU A 319 -6.07 -30.71 -0.72
N LYS A 320 -5.13 -29.95 -1.30
CA LYS A 320 -4.47 -28.83 -0.61
C LYS A 320 -5.45 -27.67 -0.38
N ALA A 321 -6.31 -27.36 -1.34
CA ALA A 321 -7.29 -26.28 -1.19
C ALA A 321 -8.29 -26.60 -0.09
N LEU A 322 -8.88 -27.80 -0.08
CA LEU A 322 -9.84 -28.23 0.94
C LEU A 322 -9.21 -28.19 2.35
N PHE A 323 -8.00 -28.72 2.49
CA PHE A 323 -7.31 -28.74 3.77
C PHE A 323 -7.00 -27.33 4.27
N ARG A 324 -6.40 -26.48 3.42
CA ARG A 324 -6.04 -25.09 3.77
C ARG A 324 -7.26 -24.23 4.08
N MET A 325 -8.37 -24.42 3.35
CA MET A 325 -9.63 -23.71 3.61
C MET A 325 -10.18 -24.07 4.99
N GLY A 326 -10.17 -25.37 5.34
CA GLY A 326 -10.56 -25.83 6.66
C GLY A 326 -9.68 -25.25 7.78
N GLU A 327 -8.37 -25.16 7.58
CA GLU A 327 -7.44 -24.53 8.52
C GLU A 327 -7.73 -23.03 8.71
N ALA A 328 -7.91 -22.30 7.61
CA ALA A 328 -8.20 -20.87 7.65
C ALA A 328 -9.56 -20.57 8.34
N ARG A 329 -10.61 -21.35 8.04
CA ARG A 329 -11.92 -21.24 8.71
C ARG A 329 -11.86 -21.58 10.19
N LEU A 330 -11.07 -22.58 10.56
CA LEU A 330 -10.82 -22.94 11.95
C LEU A 330 -10.18 -21.77 12.71
N ALA A 331 -9.23 -21.06 12.09
CA ALA A 331 -8.55 -19.91 12.68
C ALA A 331 -9.49 -18.70 12.92
N ILE A 332 -10.51 -18.49 12.08
CA ILE A 332 -11.54 -17.45 12.25
C ILE A 332 -12.76 -17.91 13.07
N ASN A 333 -12.67 -19.07 13.73
CA ASN A 333 -13.72 -19.66 14.57
C ASN A 333 -14.98 -20.15 13.85
N GLU A 334 -14.92 -20.35 12.53
CA GLU A 334 -16.00 -20.96 11.74
C GLU A 334 -15.96 -22.50 11.84
N TYR A 335 -16.02 -23.03 13.06
CA TYR A 335 -15.71 -24.43 13.35
C TYR A 335 -16.59 -25.43 12.58
N GLN A 336 -17.87 -25.10 12.37
CA GLN A 336 -18.79 -25.98 11.66
C GLN A 336 -18.48 -26.05 10.16
N LEU A 337 -18.11 -24.93 9.54
CA LEU A 337 -17.71 -24.89 8.13
C LEU A 337 -16.34 -25.56 7.96
N ALA A 338 -15.37 -25.26 8.82
CA ALA A 338 -14.06 -25.93 8.83
C ALA A 338 -14.20 -27.46 8.93
N LYS A 339 -15.05 -27.93 9.84
CA LYS A 339 -15.36 -29.36 9.97
C LYS A 339 -15.94 -29.93 8.67
N SER A 340 -16.87 -29.23 8.03
CA SER A 340 -17.46 -29.64 6.76
C SER A 340 -16.40 -29.79 5.66
N ASP A 341 -15.43 -28.87 5.59
CA ASP A 341 -14.35 -28.93 4.61
C ASP A 341 -13.44 -30.14 4.84
N PHE A 342 -13.06 -30.42 6.09
CA PHE A 342 -12.27 -31.61 6.42
C PHE A 342 -13.03 -32.92 6.20
N GLN A 343 -14.36 -32.92 6.39
CA GLN A 343 -15.20 -34.08 6.08
C GLN A 343 -15.24 -34.33 4.57
N LYS A 344 -15.50 -33.30 3.77
CA LYS A 344 -15.42 -33.38 2.31
C LYS A 344 -14.04 -33.87 1.84
N LEU A 345 -12.98 -33.40 2.50
CA LEU A 345 -11.63 -33.87 2.22
C LEU A 345 -11.44 -35.37 2.52
N LEU A 346 -11.98 -35.88 3.62
CA LEU A 346 -11.89 -37.31 3.96
C LEU A 346 -12.78 -38.20 3.08
N GLU A 347 -13.87 -37.66 2.53
CA GLU A 347 -14.69 -38.36 1.52
C GLU A 347 -13.88 -38.64 0.25
N LEU A 348 -13.04 -37.68 -0.18
CA LEU A 348 -12.17 -37.82 -1.36
C LEU A 348 -10.85 -38.52 -1.05
N TYR A 349 -10.27 -38.26 0.13
CA TYR A 349 -8.96 -38.73 0.56
C TYR A 349 -9.02 -39.38 1.95
N PRO A 350 -9.55 -40.60 2.08
CA PRO A 350 -9.81 -41.25 3.38
C PRO A 350 -8.58 -41.45 4.26
N ASN A 351 -7.38 -41.50 3.66
CA ASN A 351 -6.12 -41.72 4.36
C ASN A 351 -5.48 -40.45 4.94
N ASN A 352 -6.10 -39.28 4.75
CA ASN A 352 -5.56 -38.02 5.25
C ASN A 352 -5.70 -37.93 6.79
N LYS A 353 -4.67 -38.37 7.52
CA LYS A 353 -4.65 -38.38 8.98
C LYS A 353 -4.80 -36.99 9.60
N ALA A 354 -4.23 -35.97 8.95
CA ALA A 354 -4.28 -34.59 9.44
C ALA A 354 -5.73 -34.06 9.47
N ALA A 355 -6.50 -34.33 8.42
CA ALA A 355 -7.92 -33.93 8.36
C ALA A 355 -8.75 -34.56 9.49
N LYS A 356 -8.50 -35.84 9.80
CA LYS A 356 -9.17 -36.53 10.91
C LYS A 356 -8.86 -35.88 12.27
N VAL A 357 -7.61 -35.47 12.48
CA VAL A 357 -7.20 -34.74 13.70
C VAL A 357 -7.91 -33.39 13.77
N GLN A 358 -7.95 -32.64 12.67
CA GLN A 358 -8.59 -31.32 12.63
C GLN A 358 -10.11 -31.38 12.88
N ILE A 359 -10.81 -32.42 12.41
CA ILE A 359 -12.23 -32.65 12.75
C ILE A 359 -12.42 -32.78 14.27
N GLY A 360 -11.55 -33.53 14.95
CA GLY A 360 -11.58 -33.66 16.40
C GLY A 360 -11.35 -32.33 17.11
N ILE A 361 -10.44 -31.49 16.60
CA ILE A 361 -10.19 -30.14 17.10
C ILE A 361 -11.44 -29.26 16.91
N CYS A 362 -12.06 -29.28 15.71
CA CYS A 362 -13.29 -28.54 15.44
C CYS A 362 -14.41 -28.93 16.42
N GLN A 363 -14.63 -30.23 16.61
CA GLN A 363 -15.65 -30.73 17.56
C GLN A 363 -15.39 -30.27 18.99
N LYS A 364 -14.13 -30.33 19.44
CA LYS A 364 -13.73 -29.84 20.76
C LYS A 364 -13.99 -28.34 20.90
N LYS A 365 -13.57 -27.54 19.93
CA LYS A 365 -13.77 -26.08 19.90
C LYS A 365 -15.24 -25.68 19.89
N MET A 366 -16.07 -26.39 19.11
CA MET A 366 -17.52 -26.20 19.11
C MET A 366 -18.15 -26.47 20.48
N LYS A 367 -17.72 -27.55 21.16
CA LYS A 367 -18.19 -27.86 22.51
C LYS A 367 -17.77 -26.77 23.50
N GLU A 368 -16.51 -26.33 23.45
CA GLU A 368 -16.00 -25.24 24.29
C GLU A 368 -16.75 -23.91 24.03
N GLN A 369 -17.11 -23.61 22.79
CA GLN A 369 -17.94 -22.45 22.46
C GLN A 369 -19.34 -22.58 23.06
N LEU A 370 -20.01 -23.72 22.86
CA LEU A 370 -21.34 -23.97 23.42
C LEU A 370 -21.35 -23.88 24.95
N ASP A 371 -20.33 -24.43 25.62
CA ASP A 371 -20.22 -24.40 27.07
C ASP A 371 -19.94 -22.97 27.58
N ARG A 372 -19.18 -22.16 26.84
CA ARG A 372 -19.00 -20.72 27.14
C ARG A 372 -20.29 -19.94 26.97
N GLU A 373 -21.00 -20.14 25.85
CA GLU A 373 -22.29 -19.50 25.58
C GLU A 373 -23.30 -19.82 26.68
N LYS A 374 -23.45 -21.10 27.06
CA LYS A 374 -24.33 -21.51 28.17
C LYS A 374 -24.03 -20.75 29.47
N LYS A 375 -22.76 -20.60 29.84
CA LYS A 375 -22.36 -19.85 31.04
C LYS A 375 -22.68 -18.36 30.92
N ILE A 376 -22.42 -17.76 29.76
CA ILE A 376 -22.73 -16.34 29.51
C ILE A 376 -24.24 -16.11 29.63
N TYR A 377 -25.05 -16.96 29.01
CA TYR A 377 -26.51 -16.85 29.08
C TYR A 377 -27.03 -17.09 30.48
N ALA A 378 -26.55 -18.11 31.21
CA ALA A 378 -26.95 -18.35 32.60
C ALA A 378 -26.68 -17.11 33.48
N ASN A 379 -25.47 -16.56 33.42
CA ASN A 379 -25.12 -15.34 34.16
C ASN A 379 -25.97 -14.12 33.73
N MET A 380 -26.34 -14.05 32.46
CA MET A 380 -27.19 -12.98 31.93
C MET A 380 -28.64 -13.12 32.45
N PHE A 381 -29.18 -14.34 32.51
CA PHE A 381 -30.48 -14.63 33.12
C PHE A 381 -30.51 -14.27 34.61
N ASP A 382 -29.49 -14.66 35.37
CA ASP A 382 -29.40 -14.34 36.81
C ASP A 382 -29.38 -12.81 37.02
N LYS A 383 -28.60 -12.08 36.22
CA LYS A 383 -28.57 -10.61 36.27
C LYS A 383 -29.92 -9.97 35.93
N PHE A 384 -30.64 -10.48 34.93
CA PHE A 384 -31.96 -9.96 34.59
C PHE A 384 -33.00 -10.28 35.67
N ALA A 385 -32.93 -11.47 36.28
CA ALA A 385 -33.78 -11.82 37.43
C ALA A 385 -33.51 -10.90 38.64
N ASP A 386 -32.24 -10.59 38.92
CA ASP A 386 -31.84 -9.65 39.97
C ASP A 386 -32.34 -8.23 39.70
N ILE A 387 -32.32 -7.77 38.45
CA ILE A 387 -32.87 -6.46 38.05
C ILE A 387 -34.38 -6.45 38.23
N ASP A 388 -35.09 -7.48 37.77
CA ASP A 388 -36.55 -7.60 37.94
C ASP A 388 -36.95 -7.63 39.41
N ALA A 389 -36.17 -8.29 40.27
CA ALA A 389 -36.37 -8.33 41.71
C ALA A 389 -36.13 -6.96 42.38
N LYS A 390 -35.23 -6.13 41.83
CA LYS A 390 -34.94 -4.78 42.34
C LYS A 390 -35.87 -3.70 41.80
N VAL A 391 -36.52 -3.92 40.66
CA VAL A 391 -37.33 -2.92 39.94
C VAL A 391 -38.84 -3.04 40.22
N ARG A 392 -39.35 -4.09 40.87
CA ARG A 392 -40.79 -4.20 41.18
C ARG A 392 -41.20 -3.68 42.57
N PRO A 393 -42.08 -2.66 42.65
CA PRO A 393 -42.94 -2.45 43.80
C PRO A 393 -44.03 -3.54 43.85
N ALA A 394 -44.48 -3.87 45.05
CA ALA A 394 -45.51 -4.89 45.28
C ALA A 394 -46.82 -4.56 44.56
N GLY A 395 -47.24 -5.44 43.64
CA GLY A 395 -48.61 -5.47 43.10
C GLY A 395 -48.74 -5.11 41.63
N GLN A 396 -48.29 -5.98 40.72
CA GLN A 396 -48.98 -6.24 39.44
C GLN A 396 -48.44 -7.52 38.79
N VAL A 397 -49.38 -8.39 38.40
CA VAL A 397 -49.15 -9.73 37.85
C VAL A 397 -48.82 -9.65 36.36
N SER A 398 -47.83 -10.46 35.95
CA SER A 398 -47.55 -10.99 34.61
C SER A 398 -47.51 -10.01 33.42
N TYR A 399 -46.32 -9.67 32.90
CA TYR A 399 -46.22 -9.23 31.49
C TYR A 399 -44.87 -9.47 30.76
N LEU A 400 -43.84 -10.06 31.39
CA LEU A 400 -42.50 -10.16 30.76
C LEU A 400 -42.01 -11.60 30.46
N LEU A 401 -42.50 -12.63 31.16
CA LEU A 401 -42.13 -14.02 30.85
C LEU A 401 -42.93 -14.62 29.67
N GLU A 402 -44.14 -14.11 29.41
CA GLU A 402 -44.96 -14.55 28.27
C GLU A 402 -44.48 -13.97 26.93
N ASN A 403 -43.93 -12.75 26.94
CA ASN A 403 -43.50 -12.06 25.72
C ASN A 403 -42.12 -12.50 25.20
N MET A 404 -41.26 -13.10 26.03
CA MET A 404 -40.00 -13.69 25.54
C MET A 404 -40.23 -15.02 24.81
N ALA A 405 -41.32 -15.74 25.12
CA ALA A 405 -41.69 -16.97 24.41
C ALA A 405 -42.34 -16.68 23.04
N THR A 406 -43.00 -15.53 22.87
CA THR A 406 -43.69 -15.14 21.62
C THR A 406 -42.83 -14.33 20.66
N ASN A 407 -41.83 -13.57 21.11
CA ASN A 407 -40.97 -12.77 20.21
C ASN A 407 -39.86 -13.54 19.48
N VAL A 408 -39.82 -14.87 19.61
CA VAL A 408 -39.00 -15.74 18.74
C VAL A 408 -39.61 -15.89 17.33
N HIS A 409 -40.75 -15.24 17.04
CA HIS A 409 -41.40 -15.31 15.73
C HIS A 409 -40.87 -14.33 14.67
N ASN A 410 -40.02 -13.34 15.01
CA ASN A 410 -39.65 -12.30 14.03
C ASN A 410 -38.19 -11.82 14.06
N VAL A 411 -37.28 -12.61 14.62
CA VAL A 411 -35.84 -12.42 14.39
C VAL A 411 -35.33 -13.69 13.74
N THR A 412 -34.63 -13.56 12.63
CA THR A 412 -34.01 -14.66 11.88
C THR A 412 -33.07 -15.43 12.80
N VAL A 413 -33.58 -16.50 13.43
CA VAL A 413 -32.85 -17.27 14.42
C VAL A 413 -31.90 -18.24 13.69
N PRO A 414 -30.61 -18.29 14.06
CA PRO A 414 -29.70 -19.31 13.54
C PRO A 414 -30.24 -20.71 13.82
N GLN A 415 -29.92 -21.68 12.94
CA GLN A 415 -30.40 -23.09 12.96
C GLN A 415 -30.23 -23.83 14.32
N THR A 416 -29.54 -23.24 15.29
CA THR A 416 -29.37 -23.74 16.66
C THR A 416 -30.64 -23.69 17.51
N ALA A 417 -31.61 -22.82 17.23
CA ALA A 417 -32.86 -22.75 18.02
C ALA A 417 -33.91 -23.81 17.68
N GLN A 418 -33.91 -24.35 16.45
CA GLN A 418 -34.76 -25.50 16.09
C GLN A 418 -34.40 -26.76 16.90
N ARG A 419 -33.16 -26.84 17.39
CA ARG A 419 -32.66 -27.96 18.21
C ARG A 419 -33.21 -27.94 19.65
N TRP A 420 -33.60 -26.78 20.18
CA TRP A 420 -34.17 -26.64 21.52
C TRP A 420 -35.68 -26.90 21.59
N ARG A 421 -36.40 -26.88 20.45
CA ARG A 421 -37.78 -27.39 20.38
C ARG A 421 -37.86 -28.88 20.76
N LEU A 422 -36.87 -29.69 20.36
CA LEU A 422 -36.80 -31.12 20.69
C LEU A 422 -36.49 -31.37 22.17
N ILE A 423 -35.64 -30.54 22.78
CA ILE A 423 -35.23 -30.70 24.18
C ILE A 423 -36.36 -30.30 25.15
N LEU A 424 -37.18 -29.32 24.76
CA LEU A 424 -38.37 -28.93 25.53
C LEU A 424 -39.53 -29.94 25.39
N SER A 425 -39.62 -30.71 24.31
CA SER A 425 -40.67 -31.71 24.11
C SER A 425 -40.44 -33.06 24.81
N GLU A 426 -39.20 -33.37 25.21
CA GLU A 426 -38.85 -34.68 25.81
C GLU A 426 -38.84 -34.72 27.36
N GLY A 427 -39.34 -33.69 28.04
CA GLY A 427 -39.78 -33.82 29.44
C GLY A 427 -38.71 -34.14 30.49
N LEU A 428 -37.46 -33.70 30.30
CA LEU A 428 -36.38 -33.86 31.28
C LEU A 428 -36.34 -32.68 32.28
N LEU A 429 -37.31 -32.62 33.19
CA LEU A 429 -37.22 -31.86 34.45
C LEU A 429 -37.82 -32.68 35.61
N PRO A 430 -37.20 -32.69 36.81
CA PRO A 430 -37.76 -33.36 37.98
C PRO A 430 -38.98 -32.59 38.51
N LYS A 431 -40.10 -33.30 38.70
CA LYS A 431 -41.33 -32.78 39.33
C LYS A 431 -41.05 -32.44 40.80
N ILE A 432 -41.30 -31.20 41.21
CA ILE A 432 -41.31 -30.77 42.62
C ILE A 432 -42.77 -30.79 43.12
N PRO A 433 -43.06 -31.35 44.31
CA PRO A 433 -44.43 -31.56 44.78
C PRO A 433 -45.05 -30.28 45.37
N ILE A 434 -46.33 -30.04 45.04
CA ILE A 434 -47.14 -28.96 45.57
C ILE A 434 -47.66 -29.37 46.96
N LEU A 435 -47.33 -28.58 47.99
CA LEU A 435 -47.91 -28.67 49.33
C LEU A 435 -48.18 -27.25 49.83
N PHE A 436 -49.45 -26.86 49.88
CA PHE A 436 -49.95 -25.85 50.83
C PHE A 436 -51.31 -26.32 51.38
N PRO A 437 -51.55 -26.18 52.70
CA PRO A 437 -52.81 -26.53 53.35
C PRO A 437 -53.86 -25.43 53.19
N ILE A 438 -55.11 -25.84 53.30
CA ILE A 438 -56.32 -25.01 53.29
C ILE A 438 -56.53 -24.39 54.69
N VAL A 439 -57.21 -23.23 54.73
CA VAL A 439 -58.27 -22.77 55.68
C VAL A 439 -58.00 -21.36 56.25
N PRO A 440 -59.02 -20.51 56.51
CA PRO A 440 -60.47 -20.68 56.25
C PRO A 440 -61.02 -19.86 55.09
#